data_AF-A0A2S6UIQ2-F1
#
_entry.id   AF-A0A2S6UIQ2-F1
#
_cell.length_a   1.000
_cell.length_b   1.000
_cell.length_c   1.000
_cell.angle_alpha   90.00
_cell.angle_beta   90.00
_cell.angle_gamma   90.00
#
_symmetry.space_group_name_H-M   'P 1'
#
loop_
_entity.id
_entity.type
_entity.pdbx_description
1 polymer ?
#
loop_
_entity_poly.entity_id
_entity_poly.type
_entity_poly.pdbx_seq_one_letter_code
_entity_poly.pdbx_strand_id
1 'polypeptide(L)'
;MPDVDSQQYGAWAKGARAFGKAIWEIAGAKIGPKIVFEHPGEATLPTSELVCDKGGMMVICAGTTGYNVSLDLRYHWMRQKRFQGSHLANDEQARAVNELVISGEVDPCLSRCFAFDDLPLAHQLMRDNAHPAGNMAILVNATDEGQGASG
;
A
#
# COMPACT_ATOMS: atom_id res chain seq x y z
N MET A 1 -2.70 8.29 16.22
CA MET A 1 -1.62 8.97 16.97
C MET A 1 -2.23 9.61 18.21
N PRO A 2 -1.58 9.59 19.39
CA PRO A 2 -2.07 10.34 20.55
C PRO A 2 -2.12 11.84 20.28
N ASP A 3 -2.85 12.58 21.11
CA ASP A 3 -2.82 14.05 21.10
C ASP A 3 -1.38 14.56 21.25
N VAL A 4 -0.99 15.57 20.46
CA VAL A 4 0.38 16.08 20.39
C VAL A 4 0.91 16.67 21.70
N ASP A 5 0.02 17.11 22.59
CA ASP A 5 0.36 17.69 23.89
C ASP A 5 0.28 16.64 25.02
N SER A 6 -0.07 15.40 24.69
CA SER A 6 -0.21 14.31 25.65
C SER A 6 1.13 13.66 26.00
N GLN A 7 1.22 13.10 27.21
CA GLN A 7 2.37 12.30 27.62
C GLN A 7 2.55 11.05 26.73
N GLN A 8 1.46 10.50 26.20
CA GLN A 8 1.49 9.32 25.33
C GLN A 8 2.15 9.61 23.98
N TYR A 9 2.15 10.86 23.52
CA TYR A 9 2.79 11.26 22.27
C TYR A 9 4.29 10.93 22.28
N GLY A 10 4.99 11.18 23.39
CA GLY A 10 6.42 10.89 23.50
C GLY A 10 6.76 9.40 23.30
N ALA A 11 5.93 8.51 23.86
CA ALA A 11 6.07 7.07 23.69
C ALA A 11 5.79 6.63 22.24
N TRP A 12 4.72 7.15 21.64
CA TRP A 12 4.40 6.90 20.22
C TRP A 12 5.53 7.40 19.29
N ALA A 13 6.00 8.63 19.50
CA ALA A 13 7.05 9.24 18.68
C ALA A 13 8.38 8.49 18.78
N LYS A 14 8.70 7.90 19.94
CA LYS A 14 9.85 7.01 20.09
C LYS A 14 9.73 5.77 19.18
N GLY A 15 8.55 5.15 19.14
CA GLY A 15 8.27 4.02 18.24
C GLY A 15 8.37 4.41 16.75
N ALA A 16 7.72 5.52 16.37
CA ALA A 16 7.77 6.01 14.98
C ALA A 16 9.20 6.38 14.53
N ARG A 17 10.02 6.94 15.42
CA ARG A 17 11.45 7.21 15.13
C ARG A 17 12.29 5.95 15.01
N ALA A 18 11.98 4.90 15.79
CA ALA A 18 12.64 3.60 15.65
C ALA A 18 12.32 2.97 14.28
N PHE A 19 11.06 3.07 13.82
CA PHE A 19 10.68 2.66 12.48
C PHE A 19 11.42 3.48 11.40
N GLY A 20 11.53 4.80 11.55
CA GLY A 20 12.33 5.65 10.67
C GLY A 20 13.82 5.27 10.63
N LYS A 21 14.40 4.83 11.75
CA LYS A 21 15.79 4.33 11.81
C LYS A 21 15.94 3.04 11.00
N ALA A 22 14.97 2.13 11.07
CA ALA A 22 14.99 0.90 10.26
C ALA A 22 14.98 1.21 8.75
N ILE A 23 14.22 2.23 8.32
CA ILE A 23 14.28 2.71 6.93
C ILE A 23 15.69 3.19 6.57
N TRP A 24 16.34 3.96 7.44
CA TRP A 24 17.70 4.45 7.19
C TRP A 24 18.73 3.33 7.09
N GLU A 25 18.58 2.26 7.89
CA GLU A 25 19.45 1.08 7.84
C GLU A 25 19.33 0.38 6.48
N ILE A 26 18.10 0.20 5.97
CA ILE A 26 17.86 -0.38 4.64
C ILE A 26 18.36 0.55 3.53
N ALA A 27 18.14 1.86 3.64
CA ALA A 27 18.56 2.85 2.66
C ALA A 27 20.08 3.11 2.66
N GLY A 28 20.82 2.66 3.68
CA GLY A 28 22.24 2.95 3.85
C GLY A 28 22.57 4.42 4.17
N ALA A 29 21.56 5.26 4.40
CA ALA A 29 21.72 6.69 4.66
C ALA A 29 20.56 7.23 5.50
N LYS A 30 20.78 8.37 6.17
CA LYS A 30 19.75 9.07 6.97
C LYS A 30 18.76 9.84 6.08
N ILE A 31 18.12 9.13 5.15
CA ILE A 31 17.18 9.68 4.17
C ILE A 31 15.82 9.01 4.33
N GLY A 32 14.75 9.81 4.31
CA GLY A 32 13.38 9.31 4.29
C GLY A 32 12.93 8.97 2.86
N PRO A 33 11.85 8.19 2.69
CA PRO A 33 11.26 7.95 1.38
C PRO A 33 10.68 9.24 0.78
N LYS A 34 10.96 9.47 -0.51
CA LYS A 34 10.33 10.55 -1.28
C LYS A 34 8.85 10.29 -1.54
N ILE A 35 8.46 9.02 -1.65
CA ILE A 35 7.09 8.59 -1.82
C ILE A 35 6.79 7.52 -0.76
N VAL A 36 5.70 7.69 -0.02
CA VAL A 36 5.12 6.64 0.81
C VAL A 36 3.85 6.15 0.12
N PHE A 37 3.81 4.86 -0.22
CA PHE A 37 2.61 4.19 -0.73
C PHE A 37 1.73 3.77 0.45
N GLU A 38 0.59 4.43 0.59
CA GLU A 38 -0.35 4.25 1.71
C GLU A 38 -1.64 3.57 1.25
N HIS A 39 -2.18 2.73 2.13
CA HIS A 39 -3.46 2.05 1.96
C HIS A 39 -4.03 1.53 3.29
N PRO A 40 -3.24 1.24 4.35
CA PRO A 40 -3.82 0.88 5.64
C PRO A 40 -4.56 2.03 6.32
N GLY A 41 -4.10 3.28 6.18
CA GLY A 41 -4.83 4.46 6.65
C GLY A 41 -4.65 4.75 8.14
N GLU A 42 -5.75 4.78 8.91
CA GLU A 42 -5.82 5.32 10.28
C GLU A 42 -4.68 4.89 11.22
N ALA A 43 -4.28 3.62 11.20
CA ALA A 43 -3.24 3.10 12.10
C ALA A 43 -1.81 3.50 11.69
N THR A 44 -1.54 3.75 10.41
CA THR A 44 -0.18 3.91 9.86
C THR A 44 0.14 5.33 9.42
N LEU A 45 -0.86 6.08 8.95
CA LEU A 45 -0.68 7.39 8.32
C LEU A 45 0.12 8.40 9.15
N PRO A 46 -0.03 8.51 10.49
CA PRO A 46 0.81 9.41 11.29
C PRO A 46 2.30 9.05 11.27
N THR A 47 2.62 7.74 11.22
CA THR A 47 4.01 7.27 11.10
C THR A 47 4.52 7.50 9.69
N SER A 48 3.70 7.25 8.67
CA SER A 48 3.98 7.54 7.26
C SER A 48 4.33 9.01 7.05
N GLU A 49 3.58 9.92 7.66
CA GLU A 49 3.93 11.34 7.68
C GLU A 49 5.26 11.57 8.35
N LEU A 50 5.51 11.02 9.53
CA LEU A 50 6.75 11.29 10.26
C LEU A 50 8.00 10.88 9.47
N VAL A 51 7.97 9.73 8.79
CA VAL A 51 9.12 9.19 8.05
C VAL A 51 9.27 9.75 6.64
N CYS A 52 8.18 10.20 5.99
CA CYS A 52 8.23 10.79 4.65
C CYS A 52 9.22 11.97 4.61
N ASP A 53 10.02 12.04 3.55
CA ASP A 53 11.08 13.03 3.44
C ASP A 53 10.53 14.47 3.25
N LYS A 54 11.41 15.46 3.44
CA LYS A 54 11.11 16.84 3.07
C LYS A 54 10.78 16.93 1.57
N GLY A 55 9.67 17.60 1.26
CA GLY A 55 9.14 17.71 -0.10
C GLY A 55 8.55 16.41 -0.65
N GLY A 56 8.44 15.35 0.17
CA GLY A 56 7.92 14.06 -0.24
C GLY A 56 6.39 14.03 -0.34
N MET A 57 5.87 12.93 -0.89
CA MET A 57 4.44 12.68 -1.05
C MET A 57 4.03 11.37 -0.37
N MET A 58 2.96 11.44 0.42
CA MET A 58 2.20 10.27 0.85
C MET A 58 1.01 10.14 -0.10
N VAL A 59 0.92 9.06 -0.87
CA VAL A 59 -0.20 8.79 -1.78
C VAL A 59 -1.05 7.66 -1.21
N ILE A 60 -2.37 7.85 -1.14
CA ILE A 60 -3.30 6.91 -0.49
C ILE A 60 -4.47 6.54 -1.41
N CYS A 61 -4.86 5.26 -1.41
CA CYS A 61 -6.03 4.78 -2.16
C CYS A 61 -7.08 4.04 -1.31
N ALA A 62 -6.79 3.75 -0.04
CA ALA A 62 -7.67 3.01 0.86
C ALA A 62 -7.41 3.36 2.33
N GLY A 63 -8.20 2.76 3.23
CA GLY A 63 -8.05 2.87 4.69
C GLY A 63 -8.42 1.57 5.38
N THR A 64 -7.66 0.50 5.16
CA THR A 64 -7.96 -0.86 5.67
C THR A 64 -8.14 -0.93 7.19
N THR A 65 -7.46 -0.05 7.94
CA THR A 65 -7.50 0.00 9.41
C THR A 65 -8.42 1.09 9.97
N GLY A 66 -9.08 1.86 9.11
CA GLY A 66 -9.93 2.98 9.48
C GLY A 66 -9.77 4.18 8.53
N TYR A 67 -10.76 5.07 8.57
CA TYR A 67 -10.85 6.24 7.68
C TYR A 67 -10.52 7.56 8.38
N ASN A 68 -10.29 7.56 9.70
CA ASN A 68 -9.92 8.79 10.39
C ASN A 68 -8.46 9.14 10.11
N VAL A 69 -8.24 10.34 9.59
CA VAL A 69 -6.90 10.86 9.32
C VAL A 69 -6.41 11.64 10.54
N SER A 70 -5.22 11.30 11.01
CA SER A 70 -4.46 12.07 11.98
C SER A 70 -3.11 12.44 11.40
N LEU A 71 -2.78 13.73 11.39
CA LEU A 71 -1.49 14.26 10.96
C LEU A 71 -0.98 15.23 12.02
N ASP A 72 0.32 15.20 12.27
CA ASP A 72 1.00 16.25 13.02
C ASP A 72 1.45 17.32 12.03
N LEU A 73 0.61 18.34 11.88
CA LEU A 73 0.75 19.40 10.89
C LEU A 73 2.13 20.07 10.91
N ARG A 74 2.83 20.09 12.06
CA ARG A 74 4.19 20.64 12.17
C ARG A 74 5.14 19.93 11.21
N TYR A 75 5.07 18.59 11.12
CA TYR A 75 5.88 17.85 10.16
C TYR A 75 5.39 18.05 8.72
N HIS A 76 4.08 18.24 8.52
CA HIS A 76 3.51 18.49 7.21
C HIS A 76 4.05 19.79 6.60
N TRP A 77 3.81 20.93 7.25
CA TRP A 77 4.10 22.24 6.67
C TRP A 77 5.60 22.58 6.76
N MET A 78 6.29 22.29 7.88
CA MET A 78 7.70 22.64 8.04
C MET A 78 8.60 21.87 7.07
N ARG A 79 8.15 20.69 6.63
CA ARG A 79 8.86 19.87 5.64
C ARG A 79 8.16 19.84 4.28
N GLN A 80 7.15 20.67 4.07
CA GLN A 80 6.45 20.87 2.79
C GLN A 80 6.05 19.55 2.11
N LYS A 81 5.38 18.67 2.87
CA LYS A 81 4.96 17.37 2.36
C LYS A 81 3.63 17.48 1.62
N ARG A 82 3.36 16.53 0.74
CA ARG A 82 2.08 16.37 0.04
C ARG A 82 1.35 15.15 0.59
N PHE A 83 0.07 15.30 0.93
CA PHE A 83 -0.84 14.18 1.14
C PHE A 83 -1.82 14.12 -0.02
N GLN A 84 -1.76 13.05 -0.82
CA GLN A 84 -2.46 12.92 -2.08
C GLN A 84 -3.43 11.73 -2.06
N GLY A 85 -4.73 12.00 -2.17
CA GLY A 85 -5.71 10.96 -2.48
C GLY A 85 -5.55 10.48 -3.93
N SER A 86 -5.70 9.18 -4.15
CA SER A 86 -5.73 8.54 -5.46
C SER A 86 -6.86 7.52 -5.50
N HIS A 87 -7.45 7.30 -6.67
CA HIS A 87 -8.50 6.32 -6.85
C HIS A 87 -8.40 5.67 -8.23
N LEU A 88 -8.19 4.35 -8.24
CA LEU A 88 -8.02 3.55 -9.45
C LEU A 88 -6.97 4.17 -10.41
N ALA A 89 -7.25 4.09 -11.70
CA ALA A 89 -6.45 4.63 -12.78
C ALA A 89 -7.38 5.02 -13.94
N ASN A 90 -6.94 5.95 -14.79
CA ASN A 90 -7.61 6.23 -16.07
C ASN A 90 -7.14 5.24 -17.16
N ASP A 91 -7.78 5.28 -18.34
CA ASP A 91 -7.47 4.36 -19.45
C ASP A 91 -6.02 4.46 -19.95
N GLU A 92 -5.44 5.66 -19.93
CA GLU A 92 -4.05 5.87 -20.34
C GLU A 92 -3.08 5.18 -19.37
N GLN A 93 -3.30 5.36 -18.07
CA GLN A 93 -2.52 4.74 -17.00
C GLN A 93 -2.69 3.21 -16.97
N ALA A 94 -3.93 2.73 -17.12
CA ALA A 94 -4.22 1.30 -17.18
C ALA A 94 -3.53 0.63 -18.37
N ARG A 95 -3.57 1.27 -19.55
CA ARG A 95 -2.85 0.80 -20.74
C ARG A 95 -1.34 0.79 -20.49
N ALA A 96 -0.78 1.83 -19.88
CA ALA A 96 0.65 1.89 -19.60
C ALA A 96 1.11 0.75 -18.67
N VAL A 97 0.35 0.40 -17.64
CA VAL A 97 0.66 -0.76 -16.78
C VAL A 97 0.50 -2.07 -17.54
N ASN A 98 -0.53 -2.19 -18.38
CA ASN A 98 -0.73 -3.38 -19.20
C ASN A 98 0.44 -3.62 -20.16
N GLU A 99 1.03 -2.57 -20.75
CA GLU A 99 2.25 -2.70 -21.56
C GLU A 99 3.44 -3.25 -20.76
N LEU A 100 3.61 -2.83 -19.50
CA LEU A 100 4.67 -3.38 -18.64
C LEU A 100 4.47 -4.87 -18.34
N VAL A 101 3.22 -5.32 -18.22
CA VAL A 101 2.88 -6.74 -18.05
C VAL A 101 3.14 -7.51 -19.34
N ILE A 102 2.71 -6.98 -20.50
CA ILE A 102 2.95 -7.58 -21.81
C ILE A 102 4.46 -7.70 -22.10
N SER A 103 5.25 -6.69 -21.73
CA SER A 103 6.71 -6.71 -21.94
C SER A 103 7.48 -7.54 -20.91
N GLY A 104 6.80 -8.14 -19.92
CA GLY A 104 7.42 -8.95 -18.87
C GLY A 104 8.20 -8.16 -17.81
N GLU A 105 8.05 -6.84 -17.76
CA GLU A 105 8.70 -5.97 -16.74
C GLU A 105 7.93 -6.02 -15.41
N VAL A 106 6.65 -6.40 -15.45
CA VAL A 106 5.78 -6.57 -14.27
C VAL A 106 5.13 -7.94 -14.31
N ASP A 107 5.37 -8.74 -13.26
CA ASP A 107 4.70 -10.01 -13.06
C ASP A 107 3.30 -9.80 -12.42
N PRO A 108 2.23 -10.43 -12.91
CA PRO A 108 0.89 -10.30 -12.35
C PRO A 108 0.73 -10.94 -10.96
N CYS A 109 1.74 -11.63 -10.45
CA CYS A 109 1.81 -12.25 -9.12
C CYS A 109 0.60 -13.14 -8.82
N LEU A 110 0.18 -13.99 -9.77
CA LEU A 110 -0.92 -14.93 -9.55
C LEU A 110 -0.54 -15.95 -8.48
N SER A 111 -1.27 -15.96 -7.39
CA SER A 111 -1.01 -16.78 -6.20
C SER A 111 -1.83 -18.07 -6.17
N ARG A 112 -3.08 -18.00 -6.63
CA ARG A 112 -4.01 -19.14 -6.70
C ARG A 112 -5.11 -18.87 -7.72
N CYS A 113 -5.38 -19.86 -8.56
CA CYS A 113 -6.57 -19.92 -9.40
C CYS A 113 -7.61 -20.85 -8.75
N PHE A 114 -8.89 -20.55 -8.92
CA PHE A 114 -10.00 -21.33 -8.40
C PHE A 114 -10.98 -21.70 -9.51
N ALA A 115 -11.69 -22.82 -9.34
CA ALA A 115 -12.84 -23.14 -10.19
C ALA A 115 -13.99 -22.16 -9.95
N PHE A 116 -14.94 -22.09 -10.89
CA PHE A 116 -16.10 -21.21 -10.77
C PHE A 116 -16.92 -21.49 -9.50
N ASP A 117 -17.11 -22.77 -9.16
CA ASP A 117 -17.86 -23.21 -7.98
C ASP A 117 -17.19 -22.81 -6.65
N ASP A 118 -15.89 -22.51 -6.68
CA ASP A 118 -15.11 -22.07 -5.52
C ASP A 118 -15.10 -20.55 -5.33
N LEU A 119 -15.81 -19.78 -6.18
CA LEU A 119 -15.92 -18.32 -6.06
C LEU A 119 -16.28 -17.86 -4.63
N PRO A 120 -17.25 -18.47 -3.92
CA PRO A 120 -17.56 -18.08 -2.55
C PRO A 120 -16.39 -18.30 -1.59
N LEU A 121 -15.63 -19.38 -1.75
CA LEU A 121 -14.47 -19.69 -0.92
C LEU A 121 -13.35 -18.67 -1.15
N ALA A 122 -13.07 -18.29 -2.40
CA ALA A 122 -12.06 -17.29 -2.71
C ALA A 122 -12.35 -15.96 -2.01
N HIS A 123 -13.60 -15.48 -2.07
CA HIS A 123 -14.02 -14.28 -1.36
C HIS A 123 -13.98 -14.43 0.17
N GLN A 124 -14.28 -15.62 0.69
CA GLN A 124 -14.21 -15.92 2.12
C GLN A 124 -12.75 -15.83 2.64
N LEU A 125 -11.79 -16.35 1.88
CA LEU A 125 -10.36 -16.21 2.20
C LEU A 125 -9.87 -14.76 2.16
N MET A 126 -10.39 -13.94 1.22
CA MET A 126 -10.09 -12.50 1.21
C MET A 126 -10.62 -11.81 2.46
N ARG A 127 -11.88 -12.05 2.81
CA ARG A 127 -12.54 -11.44 3.98
C ARG A 127 -11.80 -11.73 5.27
N ASP A 128 -11.42 -12.98 5.47
CA ASP A 128 -10.77 -13.41 6.71
C ASP A 128 -9.25 -13.17 6.70
N ASN A 129 -8.72 -12.50 5.66
CA ASN A 129 -7.29 -12.25 5.48
C ASN A 129 -6.43 -13.54 5.50
N ALA A 130 -6.98 -14.63 4.96
CA ALA A 130 -6.38 -15.97 4.90
C ALA A 130 -5.95 -16.39 3.48
N HIS A 131 -6.02 -15.46 2.53
CA HIS A 131 -5.54 -15.66 1.16
C HIS A 131 -4.00 -15.55 1.09
N PRO A 132 -3.35 -16.25 0.15
CA PRO A 132 -1.91 -16.11 -0.06
C PRO A 132 -1.54 -14.71 -0.55
N ALA A 133 -0.26 -14.34 -0.39
CA ALA A 133 0.26 -13.10 -0.96
C ALA A 133 0.22 -13.14 -2.51
N GLY A 134 -0.16 -12.03 -3.12
CA GLY A 134 -0.34 -11.90 -4.57
C GLY A 134 -1.81 -11.69 -4.94
N ASN A 135 -2.14 -12.00 -6.19
CA ASN A 135 -3.50 -11.87 -6.74
C ASN A 135 -4.15 -13.25 -6.86
N MET A 136 -5.47 -13.34 -6.70
CA MET A 136 -6.24 -14.57 -6.93
C MET A 136 -7.12 -14.43 -8.18
N ALA A 137 -7.39 -15.54 -8.87
CA ALA A 137 -8.23 -15.57 -10.07
C ALA A 137 -9.27 -16.70 -10.01
N ILE A 138 -10.35 -16.54 -10.79
CA ILE A 138 -11.44 -17.52 -10.91
C ILE A 138 -11.60 -17.90 -12.38
N LEU A 139 -11.61 -19.21 -12.66
CA LEU A 139 -11.98 -19.72 -13.99
C LEU A 139 -13.48 -19.50 -14.24
N VAL A 140 -13.82 -18.99 -15.42
CA VAL A 140 -15.22 -18.77 -15.84
C VAL A 140 -15.56 -19.67 -17.02
N ASN A 141 -15.02 -19.34 -18.21
CA ASN A 141 -15.20 -20.16 -19.43
C ASN A 141 -13.94 -20.94 -19.81
N ALA A 142 -12.77 -20.57 -19.28
CA ALA A 142 -11.58 -21.40 -19.39
C ALA A 142 -11.80 -22.68 -18.57
N THR A 143 -11.54 -23.84 -19.15
CA THR A 143 -11.77 -25.13 -18.47
C THR A 143 -10.64 -25.51 -17.54
N ASP A 144 -9.43 -24.98 -17.80
CA ASP A 144 -8.21 -25.31 -17.07
C ASP A 144 -7.30 -24.08 -16.95
N GLU A 145 -6.41 -24.10 -15.96
CA GLU A 145 -5.33 -23.12 -15.84
C GLU A 145 -4.38 -23.19 -17.05
N GLY A 146 -3.80 -22.04 -17.42
CA GLY A 146 -2.84 -21.94 -18.54
C GLY A 146 -3.46 -21.89 -19.94
N GLN A 147 -4.78 -22.07 -20.07
CA GLN A 147 -5.47 -21.83 -21.35
C GLN A 147 -5.36 -20.36 -21.77
N GLY A 148 -5.06 -20.13 -23.06
CA GLY A 148 -4.89 -18.78 -23.61
C GLY A 148 -3.50 -18.18 -23.42
N ALA A 149 -2.55 -18.89 -22.81
CA ALA A 149 -1.17 -18.45 -22.75
C ALA A 149 -0.54 -18.39 -24.15
N SER A 150 -0.15 -17.21 -24.60
CA SER A 150 0.79 -17.02 -25.71
C SER A 150 2.17 -16.78 -25.11
N GLY A 151 3.12 -17.67 -25.43
CA GLY A 151 4.52 -17.54 -25.01
C GLY A 151 5.25 -16.41 -25.71
#